data_AF-A0A1Z3M1T7-F1
#
_entry.id   AF-A0A1Z3M1T7-F1
#
_cell.length_a   1.000
_cell.length_b   1.000
_cell.length_c   1.000
_cell.angle_alpha   90.00
_cell.angle_beta   90.00
_cell.angle_gamma   90.00
#
_symmetry.space_group_name_H-M   'P 1'
#
loop_
_entity.id
_entity.type
_entity.pdbx_description
1 polymer ?
#
loop_
_entity_poly.entity_id
_entity_poly.type
_entity_poly.pdbx_seq_one_letter_code
_entity_poly.pdbx_strand_id
1 'polypeptide(L)'
;MVRFHQIRLLIITGFRIGELALLPSSTLVTRSDALPHPRIYGAPEPATALVHFAEKQRRQGTRQDLVEEIHHVPSLLAPAVRDSVATVLRATSTQRAMLKRQIDEQRLFVGLADEDLVPWTDAYGRMSGMMQVSQEPVPDALKERYRAGYDVRALAAIREHQDDHVMKVGPNKQVREYFLRAERALGRPLLRRADGSVFSFAPRERNDDRGVYVLARDMETYAKLHLRTKLPDERIARSGDRELGSQDFLFLFAGRALAEDKHDAVIDIERYFSVQRADVADLERQLGGKNPGVIFEKYGGTQEARSYSVNPHSLRHYQTTELFKLGVADTIITKRFNRKTTAQSYVYDHRSVSERLEEMEPAQAKLADEVLGPQARQALDLIRGRKIQGPIVKRFLEIQKTHDDKEAFEYLNAEANALHITPYGFCLNSFAASPCLKHLECFNACSHLVRTDSPVEQANLDEMKGRYELHIRKIRASPSEAPGYTAQLGHAEARLAGIEMALAQKPGAVVFPDGKNRYLAPQ
;
A
#
# COMPACT_ATOMS: atom_id res chain seq x y z
N MET A 1 -17.01 10.01 1.95
CA MET A 1 -17.23 9.44 0.60
C MET A 1 -15.94 9.19 -0.18
N VAL A 2 -15.03 10.17 -0.38
CA VAL A 2 -13.82 10.00 -1.22
C VAL A 2 -13.00 8.74 -0.89
N ARG A 3 -12.75 8.47 0.40
CA ARG A 3 -12.03 7.25 0.86
C ARG A 3 -12.71 5.94 0.45
N PHE A 4 -14.03 5.89 0.42
CA PHE A 4 -14.75 4.68 -0.03
C PHE A 4 -14.53 4.42 -1.51
N HIS A 5 -14.58 5.45 -2.35
CA HIS A 5 -14.27 5.30 -3.78
C HIS A 5 -12.79 5.00 -4.03
N GLN A 6 -11.89 5.55 -3.20
CA GLN A 6 -10.47 5.19 -3.23
C GLN A 6 -10.28 3.68 -2.98
N ILE A 7 -10.94 3.12 -1.95
CA ILE A 7 -10.89 1.68 -1.64
C ILE A 7 -11.59 0.85 -2.71
N ARG A 8 -12.73 1.30 -3.24
CA ARG A 8 -13.42 0.63 -4.36
C ARG A 8 -12.52 0.52 -5.59
N LEU A 9 -11.82 1.60 -5.93
CA LEU A 9 -10.83 1.60 -7.02
C LEU A 9 -9.68 0.64 -6.72
N LEU A 10 -9.14 0.64 -5.49
CA LEU A 10 -8.10 -0.30 -5.07
C LEU A 10 -8.53 -1.76 -5.25
N ILE A 11 -9.73 -2.12 -4.81
CA ILE A 11 -10.27 -3.48 -4.91
C ILE A 11 -10.44 -3.90 -6.37
N ILE A 12 -10.85 -2.99 -7.25
CA ILE A 12 -11.07 -3.29 -8.68
C ILE A 12 -9.75 -3.42 -9.45
N THR A 13 -8.80 -2.50 -9.22
CA THR A 13 -7.59 -2.41 -10.05
C THR A 13 -6.41 -3.19 -9.48
N GLY A 14 -6.40 -3.43 -8.17
CA GLY A 14 -5.27 -4.04 -7.48
C GLY A 14 -4.02 -3.17 -7.49
N PHE A 15 -4.16 -1.85 -7.63
CA PHE A 15 -3.04 -0.92 -7.60
C PHE A 15 -2.20 -1.05 -6.33
N ARG A 16 -0.90 -0.69 -6.42
CA ARG A 16 -0.14 -0.41 -5.21
C ARG A 16 -0.72 0.81 -4.51
N ILE A 17 -0.50 0.92 -3.21
CA ILE A 17 -1.00 2.04 -2.43
C ILE A 17 -0.52 3.38 -2.99
N GLY A 18 0.75 3.52 -3.36
CA GLY A 18 1.25 4.77 -3.92
C GLY A 18 0.80 5.00 -5.37
N GLU A 19 0.67 3.94 -6.20
CA GLU A 19 0.03 4.01 -7.53
C GLU A 19 -1.40 4.60 -7.41
N LEU A 20 -2.17 4.14 -6.41
CA LEU A 20 -3.52 4.62 -6.14
C LEU A 20 -3.52 6.05 -5.58
N ALA A 21 -2.69 6.34 -4.57
CA ALA A 21 -2.62 7.66 -3.95
C ALA A 21 -2.24 8.76 -4.96
N LEU A 22 -1.47 8.39 -5.98
CA LEU A 22 -1.00 9.29 -7.03
C LEU A 22 -1.86 9.27 -8.30
N LEU A 23 -3.07 8.70 -8.30
CA LEU A 23 -3.90 8.76 -9.52
C LEU A 23 -4.14 10.21 -9.96
N PRO A 24 -3.89 10.56 -11.24
CA PRO A 24 -4.13 11.90 -11.74
C PRO A 24 -5.64 12.18 -11.84
N SER A 25 -6.03 13.44 -11.75
CA SER A 25 -7.41 13.87 -11.97
C SER A 25 -7.90 13.58 -13.38
N SER A 26 -6.99 13.55 -14.36
CA SER A 26 -7.21 13.12 -15.75
C SER A 26 -7.05 11.60 -15.96
N THR A 27 -7.15 10.79 -14.89
CA THR A 27 -6.89 9.33 -14.98
C THR A 27 -7.80 8.60 -15.96
N LEU A 28 -9.07 9.00 -16.10
CA LEU A 28 -10.04 8.22 -16.85
C LEU A 28 -9.85 8.37 -18.36
N VAL A 29 -9.61 7.25 -19.05
CA VAL A 29 -9.53 7.17 -20.51
C VAL A 29 -10.68 6.31 -21.02
N THR A 30 -11.41 6.84 -22.00
CA THR A 30 -12.47 6.12 -22.70
C THR A 30 -12.09 6.05 -24.17
N ARG A 31 -11.86 4.84 -24.71
CA ARG A 31 -11.57 4.64 -26.14
C ARG A 31 -12.78 4.02 -26.81
N SER A 32 -13.33 4.71 -27.79
CA SER A 32 -14.31 4.18 -28.73
C SER A 32 -13.60 3.85 -30.04
N ASP A 33 -12.73 2.83 -30.00
CA ASP A 33 -12.06 2.36 -31.21
C ASP A 33 -13.10 1.68 -32.09
N ALA A 34 -13.31 2.19 -33.31
CA ALA A 34 -14.18 1.56 -34.30
C ALA A 34 -13.50 0.29 -34.83
N LEU A 35 -14.19 -0.85 -34.73
CA LEU A 35 -13.72 -2.08 -35.39
C LEU A 35 -13.84 -1.92 -36.92
N PRO A 36 -12.95 -2.52 -37.71
CA PRO A 36 -13.03 -2.47 -39.17
C PRO A 36 -14.34 -3.08 -39.74
N HIS A 37 -15.10 -3.86 -38.96
CA HIS A 37 -16.38 -4.46 -39.38
C HIS A 37 -17.47 -4.49 -38.26
N PRO A 38 -18.17 -3.37 -37.99
CA PRO A 38 -19.20 -3.28 -36.94
C PRO A 38 -20.45 -4.16 -37.20
N ARG A 39 -20.68 -4.58 -38.44
CA ARG A 39 -21.77 -5.51 -38.81
C ARG A 39 -21.55 -6.95 -38.35
N ILE A 40 -20.30 -7.36 -38.09
CA ILE A 40 -19.95 -8.74 -37.71
C ILE A 40 -19.82 -8.89 -36.19
N TYR A 41 -19.29 -7.86 -35.52
CA TYR A 41 -18.93 -7.93 -34.09
C TYR A 41 -19.81 -7.07 -33.16
N GLY A 42 -20.82 -6.39 -33.71
CA GLY A 42 -21.67 -5.47 -32.96
C GLY A 42 -21.03 -4.10 -32.72
N ALA A 43 -21.78 -3.18 -32.12
CA ALA A 43 -21.25 -1.88 -31.71
C ALA A 43 -20.26 -2.07 -30.55
N PRO A 44 -19.02 -1.57 -30.63
CA PRO A 44 -18.04 -1.75 -29.57
C PRO A 44 -18.50 -1.01 -28.30
N GLU A 45 -18.47 -1.70 -27.16
CA GLU A 45 -18.50 -0.99 -25.88
C GLU A 45 -17.20 -0.18 -25.73
N PRO A 46 -17.27 1.09 -25.32
CA PRO A 46 -16.08 1.91 -25.17
C PRO A 46 -15.16 1.34 -24.09
N ALA A 47 -13.93 1.03 -24.47
CA ALA A 47 -12.92 0.48 -23.57
C ALA A 47 -12.55 1.53 -22.52
N THR A 48 -12.60 1.13 -21.25
CA THR A 48 -12.25 2.00 -20.12
C THR A 48 -10.85 1.64 -19.61
N ALA A 49 -10.03 2.66 -19.39
CA ALA A 49 -8.72 2.50 -18.79
C ALA A 49 -8.42 3.67 -17.84
N LEU A 50 -7.40 3.48 -17.02
CA LEU A 50 -6.89 4.47 -16.08
C LEU A 50 -5.43 4.78 -16.39
N VAL A 51 -5.10 6.05 -16.61
CA VAL A 51 -3.72 6.54 -16.55
C VAL A 51 -3.31 6.60 -15.08
N HIS A 52 -2.17 6.02 -14.77
CA HIS A 52 -1.60 5.98 -13.42
C HIS A 52 -0.08 6.05 -13.50
N PHE A 53 0.58 6.22 -12.36
CA PHE A 53 2.04 6.30 -12.30
C PHE A 53 2.66 5.00 -11.78
N ALA A 54 3.27 4.21 -12.66
CA ALA A 54 3.81 2.90 -12.34
C ALA A 54 5.07 2.98 -11.46
N GLU A 55 4.96 2.61 -10.19
CA GLU A 55 6.07 2.70 -9.22
C GLU A 55 7.28 1.85 -9.61
N LYS A 56 7.05 0.60 -10.07
CA LYS A 56 8.14 -0.34 -10.39
C LYS A 56 8.90 0.02 -11.65
N GLN A 57 8.34 0.88 -12.50
CA GLN A 57 8.99 1.31 -13.73
C GLN A 57 9.91 2.52 -13.53
N ARG A 58 9.90 3.16 -12.36
CA ARG A 58 10.82 4.27 -12.04
C ARG A 58 12.28 3.84 -12.21
N ARG A 59 13.10 4.76 -12.73
CA ARG A 59 14.56 4.62 -12.82
C ARG A 59 15.16 4.81 -11.42
N GLN A 60 16.26 4.12 -11.12
CA GLN A 60 16.99 4.35 -9.87
C GLN A 60 17.53 5.79 -9.86
N GLY A 61 17.30 6.52 -8.76
CA GLY A 61 17.78 7.90 -8.58
C GLY A 61 16.75 9.02 -8.83
N THR A 62 15.67 8.76 -9.58
CA THR A 62 14.67 9.80 -9.95
C THR A 62 13.41 9.70 -9.09
N ARG A 63 13.52 10.00 -7.79
CA ARG A 63 12.41 9.80 -6.83
C ARG A 63 11.17 10.65 -7.16
N GLN A 64 11.36 11.78 -7.84
CA GLN A 64 10.30 12.71 -8.24
C GLN A 64 9.69 12.41 -9.62
N ASP A 65 10.35 11.61 -10.46
CA ASP A 65 9.85 11.30 -11.81
C ASP A 65 8.86 10.13 -11.77
N LEU A 66 7.65 10.43 -12.19
CA LEU A 66 6.52 9.52 -12.32
C LEU A 66 6.44 9.01 -13.76
N VAL A 67 6.39 7.68 -13.90
CA VAL A 67 6.25 7.01 -15.20
C VAL A 67 4.78 6.73 -15.45
N GLU A 68 4.18 7.40 -16.44
CA GLU A 68 2.79 7.16 -16.83
C GLU A 68 2.62 5.84 -17.56
N GLU A 69 1.59 5.11 -17.16
CA GLU A 69 1.18 3.86 -17.79
C GLU A 69 -0.34 3.75 -17.80
N ILE A 70 -0.85 2.86 -18.66
CA ILE A 70 -2.29 2.60 -18.82
C ILE A 70 -2.67 1.30 -18.12
N HIS A 71 -3.67 1.37 -17.24
CA HIS A 71 -4.31 0.21 -16.63
C HIS A 71 -5.69 -0.02 -17.25
N HIS A 72 -5.82 -1.10 -18.01
CA HIS A 72 -7.10 -1.48 -18.64
C HIS A 72 -8.08 -2.04 -17.61
N VAL A 73 -9.32 -1.57 -17.66
CA VAL A 73 -10.41 -2.01 -16.79
C VAL A 73 -11.32 -2.96 -17.57
N PRO A 74 -11.60 -4.18 -17.06
CA PRO A 74 -12.57 -5.08 -17.69
C PRO A 74 -13.94 -4.41 -17.85
N SER A 75 -14.63 -4.65 -18.98
CA SER A 75 -15.92 -4.00 -19.27
C SER A 75 -16.96 -4.17 -18.15
N LEU A 76 -16.99 -5.35 -17.52
CA LEU A 76 -17.86 -5.63 -16.37
C LEU A 76 -17.67 -4.64 -15.20
N LEU A 77 -16.43 -4.18 -14.97
CA LEU A 77 -16.07 -3.29 -13.86
C LEU A 77 -15.97 -1.82 -14.31
N ALA A 78 -16.00 -1.54 -15.61
CA ALA A 78 -15.88 -0.21 -16.17
C ALA A 78 -16.93 0.78 -15.64
N PRO A 79 -18.23 0.44 -15.51
CA PRO A 79 -19.22 1.33 -14.93
C PRO A 79 -18.87 1.76 -13.50
N ALA A 80 -18.40 0.83 -12.67
CA ALA A 80 -18.03 1.09 -11.27
C ALA A 80 -16.80 2.01 -11.16
N VAL A 81 -15.82 1.86 -12.06
CA VAL A 81 -14.65 2.73 -12.13
C VAL A 81 -15.04 4.13 -12.61
N ARG A 82 -15.80 4.25 -13.71
CA ARG A 82 -16.27 5.53 -14.23
C ARG A 82 -17.07 6.31 -13.19
N ASP A 83 -18.01 5.64 -12.53
CA ASP A 83 -18.79 6.20 -11.42
C ASP A 83 -17.88 6.68 -10.29
N SER A 84 -16.91 5.87 -9.87
CA SER A 84 -16.01 6.23 -8.77
C SER A 84 -15.13 7.43 -9.10
N VAL A 85 -14.53 7.46 -10.29
CA VAL A 85 -13.70 8.59 -10.72
C VAL A 85 -14.55 9.85 -10.87
N ALA A 86 -15.71 9.77 -11.53
CA ALA A 86 -16.59 10.91 -11.72
C ALA A 86 -17.10 11.48 -10.38
N THR A 87 -17.49 10.61 -9.45
CA THR A 87 -17.96 11.01 -8.12
C THR A 87 -16.85 11.67 -7.30
N VAL A 88 -15.63 11.14 -7.33
CA VAL A 88 -14.48 11.76 -6.65
C VAL A 88 -14.11 13.10 -7.30
N LEU A 89 -14.13 13.20 -8.63
CA LEU A 89 -13.85 14.46 -9.32
C LEU A 89 -14.85 15.56 -8.94
N ARG A 90 -16.14 15.24 -8.88
CA ARG A 90 -17.18 16.18 -8.41
C ARG A 90 -16.93 16.60 -6.97
N ALA A 91 -16.70 15.65 -6.07
CA ALA A 91 -16.51 15.92 -4.64
C ALA A 91 -15.22 16.66 -4.28
N THR A 92 -14.21 16.59 -5.13
CA THR A 92 -12.91 17.27 -4.95
C THR A 92 -12.76 18.52 -5.80
N SER A 93 -13.80 18.89 -6.56
CA SER A 93 -13.75 20.01 -7.52
C SER A 93 -13.44 21.34 -6.85
N THR A 94 -14.10 21.65 -5.74
CA THR A 94 -13.90 22.86 -4.95
C THR A 94 -12.49 22.95 -4.38
N GLN A 95 -11.99 21.88 -3.77
CA GLN A 95 -10.63 21.84 -3.21
C GLN A 95 -9.56 21.99 -4.30
N ARG A 96 -9.81 21.42 -5.49
CA ARG A 96 -8.93 21.59 -6.65
C ARG A 96 -8.92 23.03 -7.14
N ALA A 97 -10.08 23.69 -7.18
CA ALA A 97 -10.18 25.11 -7.52
C ALA A 97 -9.49 25.99 -6.47
N MET A 98 -9.63 25.66 -5.18
CA MET A 98 -8.92 26.34 -4.08
C MET A 98 -7.40 26.26 -4.29
N LEU A 99 -6.84 25.06 -4.50
CA LEU A 99 -5.39 24.90 -4.73
C LEU A 99 -4.89 25.72 -5.93
N LYS A 100 -5.63 25.72 -7.04
CA LYS A 100 -5.28 26.53 -8.22
C LYS A 100 -5.22 28.01 -7.88
N ARG A 101 -6.25 28.53 -7.21
CA ARG A 101 -6.28 29.93 -6.77
C ARG A 101 -5.16 30.26 -5.78
N GLN A 102 -4.82 29.34 -4.86
CA GLN A 102 -3.71 29.55 -3.94
C GLN A 102 -2.37 29.70 -4.67
N ILE A 103 -2.18 28.92 -5.74
CA ILE A 103 -1.00 29.02 -6.61
C ILE A 103 -1.02 30.33 -7.40
N ASP A 104 -2.13 30.63 -8.08
CA ASP A 104 -2.27 31.80 -8.95
C ASP A 104 -2.15 33.12 -8.18
N GLU A 105 -2.78 33.20 -7.00
CA GLU A 105 -2.77 34.39 -6.14
C GLU A 105 -1.52 34.45 -5.23
N GLN A 106 -0.77 33.35 -5.09
CA GLN A 106 0.32 33.18 -4.12
C GLN A 106 -0.10 33.45 -2.67
N ARG A 107 -1.31 32.99 -2.31
CA ARG A 107 -1.98 33.23 -1.02
C ARG A 107 -2.51 31.91 -0.47
N LEU A 108 -2.43 31.69 0.84
CA LEU A 108 -3.18 30.61 1.49
C LEU A 108 -4.68 30.95 1.54
N PHE A 109 -5.01 32.20 1.88
CA PHE A 109 -6.40 32.66 1.98
C PHE A 109 -6.80 33.43 0.73
N VAL A 110 -7.38 32.71 -0.24
CA VAL A 110 -7.72 33.24 -1.56
C VAL A 110 -8.81 34.31 -1.51
N GLY A 111 -8.71 35.30 -2.40
CA GLY A 111 -9.63 36.43 -2.56
C GLY A 111 -9.49 37.50 -1.49
N LEU A 112 -8.37 37.54 -0.77
CA LEU A 112 -8.08 38.55 0.25
C LEU A 112 -6.73 39.23 -0.05
N ALA A 113 -6.66 40.55 0.05
CA ALA A 113 -5.43 41.34 0.09
C ALA A 113 -4.79 41.30 1.50
N ASP A 114 -3.52 41.70 1.65
CA ASP A 114 -2.80 41.62 2.95
C ASP A 114 -3.41 42.54 4.02
N GLU A 115 -3.90 43.68 3.57
CA GLU A 115 -4.51 44.76 4.35
C GLU A 115 -5.99 44.53 4.69
N ASP A 116 -6.62 43.51 4.13
CA ASP A 116 -8.04 43.24 4.38
C ASP A 116 -8.30 42.93 5.86
N LEU A 117 -9.26 43.66 6.44
CA LEU A 117 -9.82 43.37 7.75
C LEU A 117 -10.96 42.36 7.59
N VAL A 118 -10.70 41.12 7.97
CA VAL A 118 -11.66 40.02 7.88
C VAL A 118 -12.41 39.91 9.21
N PRO A 119 -13.75 39.87 9.22
CA PRO A 119 -14.51 39.59 10.44
C PRO A 119 -13.97 38.31 11.11
N TRP A 120 -13.73 38.37 12.41
CA TRP A 120 -13.04 37.27 13.10
C TRP A 120 -13.77 35.92 13.01
N THR A 121 -15.11 35.92 12.87
CA THR A 121 -15.91 34.71 12.60
C THR A 121 -15.63 34.12 11.22
N ASP A 122 -15.55 34.95 10.17
CA ASP A 122 -15.15 34.50 8.83
C ASP A 122 -13.68 34.06 8.80
N ALA A 123 -12.79 34.79 9.47
CA ALA A 123 -11.39 34.39 9.62
C ALA A 123 -11.29 33.03 10.34
N TYR A 124 -12.06 32.81 11.41
CA TYR A 124 -12.12 31.53 12.09
C TYR A 124 -12.61 30.41 11.17
N GLY A 125 -13.67 30.63 10.39
CA GLY A 125 -14.17 29.65 9.42
C GLY A 125 -13.10 29.29 8.38
N ARG A 126 -12.44 30.30 7.80
CA ARG A 126 -11.35 30.13 6.83
C ARG A 126 -10.14 29.38 7.38
N MET A 127 -9.79 29.57 8.66
CA MET A 127 -8.58 29.00 9.29
C MET A 127 -8.81 27.65 9.97
N SER A 128 -10.00 27.44 10.52
CA SER A 128 -10.37 26.20 11.21
C SER A 128 -11.05 25.20 10.29
N GLY A 129 -11.74 25.69 9.26
CA GLY A 129 -12.65 24.96 8.39
C GLY A 129 -14.08 24.87 8.94
N MET A 130 -14.31 25.27 10.19
CA MET A 130 -15.60 25.07 10.87
C MET A 130 -16.68 25.99 10.31
N MET A 131 -17.83 25.41 9.97
CA MET A 131 -19.00 26.20 9.57
C MET A 131 -19.79 26.77 10.75
N GLN A 132 -19.77 26.13 11.91
CA GLN A 132 -20.45 26.66 13.08
C GLN A 132 -19.61 27.78 13.70
N VAL A 133 -20.04 29.03 13.48
CA VAL A 133 -19.37 30.23 13.99
C VAL A 133 -20.22 31.03 14.96
N SER A 134 -21.51 30.69 15.10
CA SER A 134 -22.44 31.26 16.07
C SER A 134 -22.73 30.29 17.23
N GLN A 135 -23.41 30.79 18.27
CA GLN A 135 -23.95 29.92 19.32
C GLN A 135 -25.08 29.01 18.81
N GLU A 136 -25.74 29.40 17.72
CA GLU A 136 -26.76 28.59 17.06
C GLU A 136 -26.10 27.41 16.32
N PRO A 137 -26.55 26.16 16.53
CA PRO A 137 -26.08 25.01 15.78
C PRO A 137 -26.35 25.13 14.27
N VAL A 138 -25.56 24.40 13.46
CA VAL A 138 -25.88 24.24 12.04
C VAL A 138 -27.11 23.33 11.92
N PRO A 139 -28.18 23.74 11.23
CA PRO A 139 -29.39 22.93 11.07
C PRO A 139 -29.10 21.58 10.40
N ASP A 140 -29.63 20.49 10.97
CA ASP A 140 -29.37 19.13 10.46
C ASP A 140 -29.87 18.95 9.02
N ALA A 141 -31.01 19.55 8.66
CA ALA A 141 -31.50 19.54 7.28
C ALA A 141 -30.49 20.13 6.27
N LEU A 142 -29.73 21.15 6.66
CA LEU A 142 -28.68 21.72 5.81
C LEU A 142 -27.44 20.83 5.74
N LYS A 143 -27.06 20.18 6.87
CA LYS A 143 -25.98 19.20 6.88
C LYS A 143 -26.31 18.00 5.99
N GLU A 144 -27.52 17.47 6.09
CA GLU A 144 -28.01 16.35 5.28
C GLU A 144 -28.05 16.71 3.80
N ARG A 145 -28.58 17.90 3.46
CA ARG A 145 -28.58 18.40 2.07
C ARG A 145 -27.17 18.50 1.51
N TYR A 146 -26.22 19.01 2.29
CA TYR A 146 -24.81 19.01 1.90
C TYR A 146 -24.29 17.58 1.71
N ARG A 147 -24.50 16.67 2.66
CA ARG A 147 -23.95 15.30 2.64
C ARG A 147 -24.55 14.40 1.55
N ALA A 148 -25.80 14.64 1.14
CA ALA A 148 -26.47 13.85 0.12
C ALA A 148 -25.82 13.97 -1.27
N GLY A 149 -25.30 15.15 -1.61
CA GLY A 149 -24.75 15.43 -2.94
C GLY A 149 -23.42 16.17 -2.98
N TYR A 150 -22.85 16.51 -1.81
CA TYR A 150 -21.77 17.50 -1.67
C TYR A 150 -22.12 18.83 -2.36
N ASP A 151 -23.40 19.24 -2.27
CA ASP A 151 -23.90 20.46 -2.90
C ASP A 151 -23.38 21.70 -2.16
N VAL A 152 -22.48 22.43 -2.80
CA VAL A 152 -21.89 23.67 -2.26
C VAL A 152 -22.94 24.76 -2.01
N ARG A 153 -24.11 24.72 -2.66
CA ARG A 153 -25.22 25.63 -2.35
C ARG A 153 -25.74 25.45 -0.93
N ALA A 154 -25.63 24.25 -0.37
CA ALA A 154 -25.94 24.02 1.02
C ALA A 154 -24.96 24.73 1.95
N LEU A 155 -23.68 24.83 1.59
CA LEU A 155 -22.68 25.58 2.36
C LEU A 155 -23.00 27.08 2.37
N ALA A 156 -23.44 27.64 1.25
CA ALA A 156 -23.88 29.04 1.19
C ALA A 156 -25.02 29.33 2.17
N ALA A 157 -26.05 28.47 2.21
CA ALA A 157 -27.16 28.62 3.15
C ALA A 157 -26.73 28.42 4.62
N ILE A 158 -25.77 27.54 4.89
CA ILE A 158 -25.22 27.39 6.25
C ILE A 158 -24.49 28.67 6.68
N ARG A 159 -23.72 29.30 5.79
CA ARG A 159 -23.05 30.57 6.09
C ARG A 159 -24.05 31.67 6.40
N GLU A 160 -25.06 31.86 5.54
CA GLU A 160 -26.12 32.86 5.76
C GLU A 160 -26.83 32.65 7.11
N HIS A 161 -27.22 31.41 7.41
CA HIS A 161 -27.80 31.06 8.71
C HIS A 161 -26.87 31.41 9.87
N GLN A 162 -25.58 31.08 9.76
CA GLN A 162 -24.63 31.34 10.84
C GLN A 162 -24.34 32.83 11.01
N ASP A 163 -24.17 33.59 9.93
CA ASP A 163 -23.93 35.04 9.96
C ASP A 163 -25.13 35.78 10.59
N ASP A 164 -26.36 35.40 10.24
CA ASP A 164 -27.59 35.93 10.84
C ASP A 164 -27.66 35.69 12.35
N HIS A 165 -27.18 34.53 12.81
CA HIS A 165 -27.24 34.15 14.22
C HIS A 165 -26.06 34.68 15.03
N VAL A 166 -24.87 34.90 14.44
CA VAL A 166 -23.80 35.66 15.11
C VAL A 166 -24.34 37.01 15.59
N MET A 167 -25.18 37.65 14.78
CA MET A 167 -25.75 38.97 15.09
C MET A 167 -26.82 38.97 16.18
N LYS A 168 -27.48 37.81 16.41
CA LYS A 168 -28.62 37.65 17.32
C LYS A 168 -28.22 37.03 18.65
N VAL A 169 -27.39 35.97 18.61
CA VAL A 169 -27.00 35.16 19.76
C VAL A 169 -25.49 35.19 20.03
N GLY A 170 -24.73 35.93 19.24
CA GLY A 170 -23.29 36.07 19.39
C GLY A 170 -22.49 34.91 18.77
N PRO A 171 -21.16 35.07 18.73
CA PRO A 171 -20.26 34.08 18.16
C PRO A 171 -20.11 32.85 19.05
N ASN A 172 -19.76 31.72 18.44
CA ASN A 172 -19.43 30.51 19.14
C ASN A 172 -18.22 30.74 20.06
N LYS A 173 -18.24 30.19 21.28
CA LYS A 173 -17.10 30.29 22.22
C LYS A 173 -15.77 29.83 21.61
N GLN A 174 -15.80 28.88 20.68
CA GLN A 174 -14.61 28.37 20.00
C GLN A 174 -13.91 29.43 19.14
N VAL A 175 -14.63 30.43 18.63
CA VAL A 175 -14.04 31.55 17.87
C VAL A 175 -13.07 32.32 18.79
N ARG A 176 -13.55 32.70 19.97
CA ARG A 176 -12.73 33.39 20.98
C ARG A 176 -11.56 32.54 21.45
N GLU A 177 -11.80 31.28 21.80
CA GLU A 177 -10.76 30.35 22.23
C GLU A 177 -9.70 30.10 21.15
N TYR A 178 -10.08 30.16 19.87
CA TYR A 178 -9.15 30.02 18.76
C TYR A 178 -8.18 31.20 18.71
N PHE A 179 -8.68 32.44 18.70
CA PHE A 179 -7.81 33.61 18.59
C PHE A 179 -6.99 33.88 19.86
N LEU A 180 -7.53 33.60 21.06
CA LEU A 180 -6.72 33.67 22.29
C LEU A 180 -5.51 32.71 22.24
N ARG A 181 -5.69 31.50 21.67
CA ARG A 181 -4.58 30.56 21.46
C ARG A 181 -3.63 31.05 20.38
N ALA A 182 -4.16 31.66 19.31
CA ALA A 182 -3.35 32.17 18.21
C ALA A 182 -2.46 33.36 18.64
N GLU A 183 -3.02 34.32 19.39
CA GLU A 183 -2.27 35.45 19.95
C GLU A 183 -1.19 34.98 20.94
N ARG A 184 -1.53 34.01 21.80
CA ARG A 184 -0.55 33.41 22.73
C ARG A 184 0.60 32.74 21.99
N ALA A 185 0.30 32.01 20.90
CA ALA A 185 1.32 31.33 20.11
C ALA A 185 2.24 32.32 19.38
N LEU A 186 1.70 33.43 18.87
CA LEU A 186 2.49 34.47 18.19
C LEU A 186 3.19 35.45 19.15
N GLY A 187 2.76 35.52 20.41
CA GLY A 187 3.25 36.50 21.37
C GLY A 187 2.85 37.95 21.05
N ARG A 188 1.84 38.18 20.19
CA ARG A 188 1.33 39.51 19.83
C ARG A 188 -0.17 39.51 19.55
N PRO A 189 -0.87 40.66 19.68
CA PRO A 189 -2.28 40.78 19.35
C PRO A 189 -2.58 40.58 17.86
N LEU A 190 -3.61 39.79 17.57
CA LEU A 190 -4.14 39.51 16.23
C LEU A 190 -5.43 40.27 15.98
N LEU A 191 -6.24 40.46 17.03
CA LEU A 191 -7.55 41.07 16.89
C LEU A 191 -7.43 42.57 16.63
N ARG A 192 -8.34 43.08 15.80
CA ARG A 192 -8.42 44.47 15.37
C ARG A 192 -9.84 45.00 15.51
N ARG A 193 -9.95 46.31 15.63
CA ARG A 193 -11.20 47.05 15.43
C ARG A 193 -11.42 47.31 13.94
N ALA A 194 -12.61 47.81 13.59
CA ALA A 194 -12.96 48.20 12.23
C ALA A 194 -12.03 49.28 11.63
N ASP A 195 -11.41 50.12 12.46
CA ASP A 195 -10.43 51.14 12.07
C ASP A 195 -8.99 50.58 11.95
N GLY A 196 -8.79 49.28 12.18
CA GLY A 196 -7.49 48.62 12.16
C GLY A 196 -6.66 48.77 13.44
N SER A 197 -7.15 49.47 14.47
CA SER A 197 -6.48 49.53 15.77
C SER A 197 -6.53 48.18 16.49
N VAL A 198 -5.59 47.93 17.41
CA VAL A 198 -5.53 46.67 18.16
C VAL A 198 -6.74 46.55 19.09
N PHE A 199 -7.36 45.36 19.09
CA PHE A 199 -8.43 45.01 20.02
C PHE A 199 -7.95 43.98 21.05
N SER A 200 -8.45 44.08 22.28
CA SER A 200 -8.23 43.07 23.32
C SER A 200 -9.53 42.75 24.09
N PHE A 201 -9.57 41.62 24.79
CA PHE A 201 -10.70 41.29 25.67
C PHE A 201 -10.57 41.90 27.07
N ALA A 202 -9.93 43.06 27.21
CA ALA A 202 -9.76 43.71 28.51
C ALA A 202 -11.12 44.11 29.12
N PRO A 203 -11.29 44.11 30.47
CA PRO A 203 -12.58 44.30 31.14
C PRO A 203 -13.33 45.61 30.83
N ARG A 204 -12.65 46.60 30.23
CA ARG A 204 -13.21 47.92 29.90
C ARG A 204 -13.51 48.09 28.40
N GLU A 205 -13.23 47.10 27.57
CA GLU A 205 -13.54 47.14 26.13
C GLU A 205 -14.91 46.51 25.88
N ARG A 206 -15.85 47.31 25.37
CA ARG A 206 -17.17 46.85 24.95
C ARG A 206 -17.01 46.11 23.62
N ASN A 207 -17.18 44.80 23.65
CA ASN A 207 -17.28 43.97 22.45
C ASN A 207 -18.71 44.06 21.92
N ASP A 208 -18.92 44.65 20.76
CA ASP A 208 -20.22 44.68 20.08
C ASP A 208 -20.40 43.52 19.08
N ASP A 209 -19.49 42.54 19.11
CA ASP A 209 -19.41 41.32 18.28
C ASP A 209 -19.37 41.54 16.75
N ARG A 210 -19.58 42.78 16.29
CA ARG A 210 -19.54 43.27 14.90
C ARG A 210 -18.28 44.08 14.60
N GLY A 211 -17.54 44.48 15.63
CA GLY A 211 -16.35 45.31 15.55
C GLY A 211 -15.01 44.57 15.60
N VAL A 212 -14.99 43.23 15.64
CA VAL A 212 -13.76 42.44 15.79
C VAL A 212 -13.32 41.82 14.47
N TYR A 213 -12.11 42.15 14.05
CA TYR A 213 -11.51 41.77 12.78
C TYR A 213 -10.13 41.13 12.99
N VAL A 214 -9.63 40.51 11.94
CA VAL A 214 -8.28 39.97 11.83
C VAL A 214 -7.71 40.42 10.49
N LEU A 215 -6.49 40.94 10.49
CA LEU A 215 -5.80 41.26 9.24
C LEU A 215 -5.46 39.98 8.50
N ALA A 216 -5.74 39.91 7.20
CA ALA A 216 -5.45 38.74 6.39
C ALA A 216 -3.96 38.34 6.41
N ARG A 217 -3.03 39.32 6.38
CA ARG A 217 -1.59 39.06 6.53
C ARG A 217 -1.22 38.36 7.85
N ASP A 218 -1.97 38.67 8.92
CA ASP A 218 -1.76 38.09 10.23
C ASP A 218 -2.31 36.65 10.28
N MET A 219 -3.40 36.36 9.56
CA MET A 219 -3.91 34.99 9.34
C MET A 219 -2.86 34.12 8.61
N GLU A 220 -2.28 34.64 7.51
CA GLU A 220 -1.19 34.01 6.76
C GLU A 220 0.02 33.70 7.65
N THR A 221 0.47 34.72 8.40
CA THR A 221 1.61 34.60 9.31
C THR A 221 1.37 33.51 10.36
N TYR A 222 0.19 33.51 10.99
CA TYR A 222 -0.16 32.49 11.97
C TYR A 222 -0.19 31.10 11.34
N ALA A 223 -0.80 30.95 10.15
CA ALA A 223 -0.90 29.68 9.47
C ALA A 223 0.48 29.09 9.14
N LYS A 224 1.38 29.90 8.57
CA LYS A 224 2.74 29.50 8.20
C LYS A 224 3.60 29.11 9.41
N LEU A 225 3.48 29.86 10.51
CA LEU A 225 4.29 29.63 11.71
C LEU A 225 3.77 28.48 12.58
N HIS A 226 2.45 28.38 12.79
CA HIS A 226 1.84 27.54 13.83
C HIS A 226 0.87 26.47 13.30
N LEU A 227 0.42 26.55 12.04
CA LEU A 227 -0.50 25.57 11.44
C LEU A 227 0.18 24.72 10.36
N ARG A 228 1.46 24.36 10.56
CA ARG A 228 2.27 23.62 9.57
C ARG A 228 1.59 22.36 9.00
N THR A 229 0.86 21.62 9.84
CA THR A 229 0.16 20.39 9.41
C THR A 229 -1.14 20.64 8.62
N LYS A 230 -1.55 21.91 8.50
CA LYS A 230 -2.69 22.38 7.69
C LYS A 230 -2.23 23.11 6.42
N LEU A 231 -0.95 23.39 6.26
CA LEU A 231 -0.47 24.03 5.03
C LEU A 231 -0.76 23.12 3.82
N PRO A 232 -1.19 23.68 2.68
CA PRO A 232 -1.40 22.91 1.47
C PRO A 232 -0.18 22.05 1.11
N ASP A 233 -0.43 20.92 0.46
CA ASP A 233 0.67 20.07 -0.01
C ASP A 233 1.40 20.74 -1.20
N GLU A 234 2.61 21.25 -0.95
CA GLU A 234 3.49 21.91 -1.93
C GLU A 234 4.37 20.92 -2.72
N ARG A 235 4.21 19.60 -2.52
CA ARG A 235 5.01 18.60 -3.23
C ARG A 235 4.70 18.62 -4.73
N ILE A 236 5.69 19.01 -5.51
CA ILE A 236 5.68 18.88 -6.97
C ILE A 236 6.22 17.50 -7.36
N ALA A 237 5.49 16.80 -8.22
CA ALA A 237 5.95 15.61 -8.91
C ALA A 237 6.21 15.93 -10.38
N ARG A 238 7.02 15.12 -11.07
CA ARG A 238 7.30 15.29 -12.50
C ARG A 238 6.84 14.09 -13.29
N SER A 239 6.37 14.29 -14.51
CA SER A 239 6.08 13.21 -15.45
C SER A 239 6.42 13.62 -16.87
N GLY A 240 7.59 13.19 -17.33
CA GLY A 240 8.25 13.77 -18.50
C GLY A 240 8.56 15.25 -18.23
N ASP A 241 8.16 16.12 -19.15
CA ASP A 241 8.37 17.57 -19.04
C ASP A 241 7.28 18.28 -18.21
N ARG A 242 6.29 17.56 -17.70
CA ARG A 242 5.17 18.16 -16.93
C ARG A 242 5.47 18.15 -15.45
N GLU A 243 5.25 19.29 -14.81
CA GLU A 243 5.18 19.43 -13.36
C GLU A 243 3.73 19.23 -12.89
N LEU A 244 3.56 18.41 -11.86
CA LEU A 244 2.28 18.00 -11.31
C LEU A 244 2.21 18.44 -9.85
N GLY A 245 1.35 19.42 -9.58
CA GLY A 245 1.03 19.86 -8.22
C GLY A 245 -0.12 19.05 -7.64
N SER A 246 -0.45 19.32 -6.38
CA SER A 246 -1.52 18.62 -5.66
C SER A 246 -2.87 18.68 -6.39
N GLN A 247 -3.18 19.79 -7.06
CA GLN A 247 -4.40 20.00 -7.84
C GLN A 247 -4.56 19.00 -9.00
N ASP A 248 -3.46 18.43 -9.49
CA ASP A 248 -3.47 17.52 -10.63
C ASP A 248 -3.84 16.09 -10.24
N PHE A 249 -3.97 15.80 -8.93
CA PHE A 249 -4.32 14.47 -8.42
C PHE A 249 -5.82 14.31 -8.13
N LEU A 250 -6.27 13.06 -8.18
CA LEU A 250 -7.68 12.70 -8.05
C LEU A 250 -8.18 12.85 -6.61
N PHE A 251 -7.41 12.39 -5.63
CA PHE A 251 -7.83 12.31 -4.23
C PHE A 251 -7.33 13.49 -3.41
N LEU A 252 -8.25 14.41 -3.10
CA LEU A 252 -8.03 15.58 -2.24
C LEU A 252 -8.93 15.52 -1.01
N PHE A 253 -8.46 16.11 0.08
CA PHE A 253 -9.15 16.15 1.37
C PHE A 253 -9.01 17.53 2.02
N ALA A 254 -10.00 17.91 2.83
CA ALA A 254 -9.84 19.01 3.77
C ALA A 254 -8.81 18.64 4.84
N GLY A 255 -7.75 19.44 4.99
CA GLY A 255 -6.66 19.10 5.88
C GLY A 255 -7.05 19.18 7.35
N ARG A 256 -6.70 18.16 8.13
CA ARG A 256 -6.94 18.09 9.58
C ARG A 256 -8.40 18.45 9.97
N ALA A 257 -9.38 17.98 9.21
CA ALA A 257 -10.81 18.09 9.48
C ALA A 257 -11.27 17.22 10.67
N LEU A 258 -10.54 17.26 11.79
CA LEU A 258 -10.78 16.43 12.98
C LEU A 258 -12.18 16.64 13.58
N ALA A 259 -12.78 17.81 13.35
CA ALA A 259 -14.12 18.13 13.84
C ALA A 259 -15.23 17.45 13.04
N GLU A 260 -15.05 17.22 11.73
CA GLU A 260 -15.96 16.39 10.93
C GLU A 260 -15.93 14.94 11.45
N ASP A 261 -14.75 14.48 11.90
CA ASP A 261 -14.58 13.13 12.44
C ASP A 261 -15.12 12.96 13.87
N LYS A 262 -15.10 14.00 14.72
CA LYS A 262 -15.42 13.89 16.16
C LYS A 262 -16.75 14.52 16.59
N HIS A 263 -17.27 15.48 15.83
CA HIS A 263 -18.34 16.37 16.30
C HIS A 263 -19.47 16.56 15.29
N ASP A 264 -19.59 15.68 14.30
CA ASP A 264 -20.60 15.78 13.23
C ASP A 264 -20.55 17.15 12.50
N ALA A 265 -19.40 17.81 12.51
CA ALA A 265 -19.25 19.15 11.96
C ALA A 265 -19.27 19.12 10.43
N VAL A 266 -19.66 20.25 9.83
CA VAL A 266 -19.49 20.50 8.39
C VAL A 266 -18.28 21.42 8.21
N ILE A 267 -17.46 21.09 7.22
CA ILE A 267 -16.30 21.90 6.83
C ILE A 267 -16.67 22.78 5.63
N ASP A 268 -16.33 24.07 5.70
CA ASP A 268 -16.48 24.99 4.58
C ASP A 268 -15.38 24.75 3.54
N ILE A 269 -15.57 23.76 2.67
CA ILE A 269 -14.59 23.42 1.63
C ILE A 269 -14.41 24.51 0.56
N GLU A 270 -15.27 25.54 0.51
CA GLU A 270 -15.14 26.68 -0.42
C GLU A 270 -14.21 27.77 0.12
N ARG A 271 -14.10 27.90 1.45
CA ARG A 271 -13.30 28.96 2.11
C ARG A 271 -12.13 28.43 2.93
N TYR A 272 -12.12 27.15 3.29
CA TYR A 272 -11.06 26.57 4.11
C TYR A 272 -9.75 26.45 3.34
N PHE A 273 -8.69 27.08 3.86
CA PHE A 273 -7.40 27.12 3.16
C PHE A 273 -6.67 25.77 3.09
N SER A 274 -7.00 24.83 3.99
CA SER A 274 -6.23 23.59 4.11
C SER A 274 -6.74 22.51 3.17
N VAL A 275 -6.01 22.29 2.08
CA VAL A 275 -6.25 21.17 1.17
C VAL A 275 -5.04 20.23 1.19
N GLN A 276 -5.30 18.95 1.43
CA GLN A 276 -4.30 17.89 1.46
C GLN A 276 -4.56 16.90 0.33
N ARG A 277 -3.48 16.36 -0.24
CA ARG A 277 -3.55 15.22 -1.17
C ARG A 277 -3.48 13.91 -0.38
N ALA A 278 -4.14 12.88 -0.89
CA ALA A 278 -3.96 11.52 -0.38
C ALA A 278 -2.49 11.09 -0.38
N ASP A 279 -2.07 10.42 0.69
CA ASP A 279 -0.77 9.78 0.75
C ASP A 279 -0.89 8.32 1.19
N VAL A 280 0.24 7.61 1.08
CA VAL A 280 0.34 6.18 1.41
C VAL A 280 -0.02 5.94 2.88
N ALA A 281 0.46 6.81 3.78
CA ALA A 281 0.28 6.66 5.21
C ALA A 281 -1.18 6.85 5.64
N ASP A 282 -1.95 7.74 4.99
CA ASP A 282 -3.38 7.87 5.23
C ASP A 282 -4.11 6.60 4.80
N LEU A 283 -3.85 6.09 3.59
CA LEU A 283 -4.56 4.89 3.12
C LEU A 283 -4.24 3.66 3.98
N GLU A 284 -2.98 3.47 4.36
CA GLU A 284 -2.56 2.42 5.30
C GLU A 284 -3.27 2.56 6.64
N ARG A 285 -3.44 3.78 7.16
CA ARG A 285 -4.20 4.01 8.39
C ARG A 285 -5.69 3.71 8.23
N GLN A 286 -6.28 4.04 7.07
CA GLN A 286 -7.70 3.79 6.82
C GLN A 286 -8.02 2.29 6.74
N LEU A 287 -7.17 1.52 6.04
CA LEU A 287 -7.36 0.07 5.85
C LEU A 287 -6.76 -0.76 7.00
N GLY A 288 -5.79 -0.21 7.72
CA GLY A 288 -5.13 -0.86 8.84
C GLY A 288 -4.04 -1.84 8.42
N GLY A 289 -3.79 -2.80 9.30
CA GLY A 289 -2.82 -3.88 9.09
C GLY A 289 -2.72 -4.71 10.35
N LYS A 290 -1.74 -4.41 11.20
CA LYS A 290 -1.65 -5.02 12.55
C LYS A 290 -2.74 -4.52 13.50
N ASN A 291 -3.21 -3.30 13.29
CA ASN A 291 -4.32 -2.69 14.03
C ASN A 291 -5.55 -2.61 13.11
N PRO A 292 -6.77 -2.53 13.69
CA PRO A 292 -7.98 -2.26 12.93
C PRO A 292 -7.84 -0.99 12.07
N GLY A 293 -8.45 -1.02 10.89
CA GLY A 293 -8.47 0.16 10.02
C GLY A 293 -9.49 1.19 10.48
N VAL A 294 -9.14 2.47 10.41
CA VAL A 294 -10.04 3.57 10.84
C VAL A 294 -11.39 3.53 10.12
N ILE A 295 -11.42 3.08 8.86
CA ILE A 295 -12.69 2.98 8.13
C ILE A 295 -13.58 1.87 8.68
N PHE A 296 -12.99 0.77 9.15
CA PHE A 296 -13.70 -0.35 9.73
C PHE A 296 -14.22 0.01 11.12
N GLU A 297 -13.38 0.63 11.95
CA GLU A 297 -13.78 1.11 13.28
C GLU A 297 -14.99 2.06 13.20
N LYS A 298 -14.98 2.96 12.20
CA LYS A 298 -16.02 4.00 12.05
C LYS A 298 -17.31 3.48 11.43
N TYR A 299 -17.23 2.60 10.44
CA TYR A 299 -18.37 2.21 9.60
C TYR A 299 -18.74 0.72 9.69
N GLY A 300 -18.02 -0.07 10.49
CA GLY A 300 -18.34 -1.47 10.73
C GLY A 300 -19.72 -1.61 11.38
N GLY A 301 -20.62 -2.34 10.72
CA GLY A 301 -21.99 -2.57 11.17
C GLY A 301 -22.11 -3.49 12.38
N THR A 302 -21.08 -4.28 12.66
CA THR A 302 -20.98 -5.18 13.81
C THR A 302 -19.71 -4.90 14.63
N GLN A 303 -19.69 -5.33 15.89
CA GLN A 303 -18.49 -5.21 16.74
C GLN A 303 -17.28 -5.93 16.14
N GLU A 304 -17.52 -7.05 15.48
CA GLU A 304 -16.50 -7.80 14.75
C GLU A 304 -16.00 -7.02 13.54
N ALA A 305 -16.90 -6.48 12.71
CA ALA A 305 -16.51 -5.71 11.53
C ALA A 305 -15.68 -4.47 11.88
N ARG A 306 -15.83 -3.92 13.09
CA ARG A 306 -15.03 -2.79 13.59
C ARG A 306 -13.59 -3.15 13.94
N SER A 307 -13.27 -4.43 14.13
CA SER A 307 -11.90 -4.89 14.38
C SER A 307 -11.15 -5.28 13.10
N TYR A 308 -11.82 -5.21 11.94
CA TYR A 308 -11.23 -5.63 10.67
C TYR A 308 -10.07 -4.73 10.24
N SER A 309 -9.13 -5.36 9.55
CA SER A 309 -8.02 -4.70 8.87
C SER A 309 -7.74 -5.42 7.56
N VAL A 310 -7.27 -4.67 6.57
CA VAL A 310 -6.89 -5.20 5.26
C VAL A 310 -5.52 -4.66 4.90
N ASN A 311 -4.55 -5.55 4.75
CA ASN A 311 -3.27 -5.18 4.15
C ASN A 311 -3.53 -4.84 2.66
N PRO A 312 -3.33 -3.60 2.20
CA PRO A 312 -3.65 -3.25 0.82
C PRO A 312 -2.85 -4.06 -0.21
N HIS A 313 -1.66 -4.56 0.16
CA HIS A 313 -0.86 -5.42 -0.69
C HIS A 313 -1.52 -6.78 -0.93
N SER A 314 -2.26 -7.32 0.06
CA SER A 314 -2.88 -8.65 -0.04
C SER A 314 -3.95 -8.70 -1.13
N LEU A 315 -4.64 -7.59 -1.41
CA LEU A 315 -5.63 -7.51 -2.50
C LEU A 315 -4.98 -7.78 -3.86
N ARG A 316 -3.78 -7.24 -4.10
CA ARG A 316 -3.03 -7.47 -5.33
C ARG A 316 -2.51 -8.91 -5.42
N HIS A 317 -2.07 -9.48 -4.29
CA HIS A 317 -1.70 -10.90 -4.21
C HIS A 317 -2.89 -11.78 -4.55
N TYR A 318 -4.04 -11.54 -3.92
CA TYR A 318 -5.27 -12.27 -4.16
C TYR A 318 -5.67 -12.23 -5.64
N GLN A 319 -5.75 -11.04 -6.26
CA GLN A 319 -6.05 -10.94 -7.68
C GLN A 319 -5.01 -11.65 -8.58
N THR A 320 -3.72 -11.57 -8.22
CA THR A 320 -2.68 -12.27 -8.99
C THR A 320 -2.88 -13.77 -8.92
N THR A 321 -3.11 -14.32 -7.72
CA THR A 321 -3.39 -15.73 -7.48
C THR A 321 -4.63 -16.20 -8.25
N GLU A 322 -5.74 -15.46 -8.20
CA GLU A 322 -6.97 -15.83 -8.92
C GLU A 322 -6.79 -15.82 -10.45
N LEU A 323 -6.03 -14.85 -11.00
CA LEU A 323 -5.71 -14.84 -12.43
C LEU A 323 -4.85 -16.04 -12.84
N PHE A 324 -3.92 -16.45 -11.98
CA PHE A 324 -3.16 -17.66 -12.20
C PHE A 324 -4.04 -18.92 -12.11
N LYS A 325 -4.97 -19.01 -11.16
CA LYS A 325 -5.93 -20.14 -11.07
C LYS A 325 -6.79 -20.28 -12.33
N LEU A 326 -7.10 -19.16 -12.98
CA LEU A 326 -7.86 -19.12 -14.23
C LEU A 326 -6.99 -19.35 -15.49
N GLY A 327 -5.71 -19.72 -15.33
CA GLY A 327 -4.80 -20.01 -16.44
C GLY A 327 -4.42 -18.79 -17.29
N VAL A 328 -4.55 -17.57 -16.76
CA VAL A 328 -4.20 -16.35 -17.50
C VAL A 328 -2.68 -16.28 -17.66
N ALA A 329 -2.22 -16.09 -18.90
CA ALA A 329 -0.80 -16.07 -19.22
C ALA A 329 0.00 -15.04 -18.40
N ASP A 330 1.20 -15.45 -17.95
CA ASP A 330 2.11 -14.64 -17.13
C ASP A 330 2.38 -13.26 -17.69
N THR A 331 2.55 -13.16 -19.00
CA THR A 331 2.86 -11.91 -19.71
C THR A 331 1.70 -10.92 -19.59
N ILE A 332 0.46 -11.41 -19.58
CA ILE A 332 -0.76 -10.62 -19.39
C ILE A 332 -0.88 -10.17 -17.94
N ILE A 333 -0.64 -11.07 -16.97
CA ILE A 333 -0.65 -10.71 -15.53
C ILE A 333 0.45 -9.68 -15.23
N THR A 334 1.64 -9.89 -15.79
CA THR A 334 2.81 -9.00 -15.66
C THR A 334 2.51 -7.62 -16.22
N LYS A 335 1.90 -7.56 -17.41
CA LYS A 335 1.46 -6.31 -18.05
C LYS A 335 0.35 -5.61 -17.24
N ARG A 336 -0.69 -6.33 -16.81
CA ARG A 336 -1.79 -5.78 -15.99
C ARG A 336 -1.29 -5.06 -14.74
N PHE A 337 -0.23 -5.58 -14.14
CA PHE A 337 0.36 -5.08 -12.90
C PHE A 337 1.68 -4.32 -13.12
N ASN A 338 1.99 -3.89 -14.35
CA ASN A 338 3.19 -3.09 -14.69
C ASN A 338 4.47 -3.59 -14.04
N ARG A 339 4.66 -4.91 -14.07
CA ARG A 339 5.86 -5.59 -13.57
C ARG A 339 6.93 -5.56 -14.66
N LYS A 340 8.20 -5.42 -14.26
CA LYS A 340 9.34 -5.40 -15.20
C LYS A 340 9.62 -6.77 -15.83
N THR A 341 9.34 -7.85 -15.10
CA THR A 341 9.62 -9.23 -15.54
C THR A 341 8.54 -10.19 -15.05
N THR A 342 8.34 -11.29 -15.77
CA THR A 342 7.40 -12.37 -15.39
C THR A 342 7.80 -13.05 -14.08
N ALA A 343 9.10 -13.15 -13.76
CA ALA A 343 9.61 -13.65 -12.49
C ALA A 343 9.02 -12.91 -11.26
N GLN A 344 8.73 -11.61 -11.40
CA GLN A 344 8.08 -10.84 -10.34
C GLN A 344 6.60 -11.20 -10.15
N SER A 345 5.96 -11.90 -11.07
CA SER A 345 4.56 -12.34 -10.93
C SER A 345 4.46 -13.56 -10.04
N TYR A 346 5.45 -14.46 -10.09
CA TYR A 346 5.50 -15.68 -9.26
C TYR A 346 5.72 -15.41 -7.76
N VAL A 347 6.36 -14.28 -7.40
CA VAL A 347 6.48 -13.84 -5.99
C VAL A 347 5.09 -13.58 -5.35
N TYR A 348 4.06 -13.40 -6.19
CA TYR A 348 2.69 -13.12 -5.78
C TYR A 348 1.73 -14.28 -6.02
N ASP A 349 2.18 -15.40 -6.59
CA ASP A 349 1.40 -16.63 -6.80
C ASP A 349 1.43 -17.47 -5.51
N HIS A 350 0.29 -17.54 -4.83
CA HIS A 350 0.14 -18.32 -3.59
C HIS A 350 -0.74 -19.56 -3.76
N ARG A 351 -0.94 -20.05 -5.00
CA ARG A 351 -1.72 -21.28 -5.23
C ARG A 351 -1.15 -22.47 -4.49
N SER A 352 -2.06 -23.34 -4.04
CA SER A 352 -1.74 -24.63 -3.43
C SER A 352 -1.18 -25.61 -4.47
N VAL A 353 -0.50 -26.66 -3.98
CA VAL A 353 0.05 -27.78 -4.77
C VAL A 353 -1.04 -28.40 -5.66
N SER A 354 -2.22 -28.67 -5.09
CA SER A 354 -3.38 -29.21 -5.82
C SER A 354 -3.86 -28.32 -6.98
N GLU A 355 -3.91 -27.00 -6.80
CA GLU A 355 -4.37 -26.05 -7.83
C GLU A 355 -3.37 -25.90 -9.00
N ARG A 356 -2.12 -26.32 -8.84
CA ARG A 356 -1.10 -26.30 -9.90
C ARG A 356 -1.07 -27.59 -10.74
N LEU A 357 -1.57 -28.69 -10.16
CA LEU A 357 -1.77 -29.96 -10.85
C LEU A 357 -2.97 -29.89 -11.83
N GLU A 358 -3.96 -29.05 -11.54
CA GLU A 358 -5.11 -28.81 -12.43
C GLU A 358 -4.75 -28.10 -13.75
N GLU A 359 -3.58 -27.47 -13.85
CA GLU A 359 -3.06 -26.87 -15.10
C GLU A 359 -2.32 -27.88 -16.01
N MET A 360 -2.27 -29.15 -15.63
CA MET A 360 -1.75 -30.19 -16.51
C MET A 360 -2.78 -30.48 -17.61
N GLU A 361 -2.32 -30.87 -18.81
CA GLU A 361 -3.23 -31.40 -19.81
C GLU A 361 -4.09 -32.50 -19.16
N PRO A 362 -5.42 -32.58 -19.39
CA PRO A 362 -6.29 -33.47 -18.63
C PRO A 362 -5.85 -34.94 -18.64
N ALA A 363 -5.18 -35.38 -19.70
CA ALA A 363 -4.58 -36.71 -19.80
C ALA A 363 -3.34 -36.87 -18.90
N GLN A 364 -2.47 -35.86 -18.83
CA GLN A 364 -1.32 -35.82 -17.95
C GLN A 364 -1.73 -35.69 -16.47
N ALA A 365 -2.76 -34.89 -16.17
CA ALA A 365 -3.31 -34.75 -14.82
C ALA A 365 -3.83 -36.09 -14.29
N LYS A 366 -4.63 -36.79 -15.11
CA LYS A 366 -5.12 -38.14 -14.79
C LYS A 366 -3.99 -39.14 -14.61
N LEU A 367 -3.00 -39.11 -15.50
CA LEU A 367 -1.83 -39.99 -15.41
C LEU A 367 -1.00 -39.70 -14.16
N ALA A 368 -0.82 -38.43 -13.80
CA ALA A 368 -0.18 -38.02 -12.55
C ALA A 368 -0.99 -38.50 -11.32
N ASP A 369 -2.32 -38.44 -11.39
CA ASP A 369 -3.18 -38.95 -10.33
C ASP A 369 -3.08 -40.48 -10.15
N GLU A 370 -2.98 -41.21 -11.26
CA GLU A 370 -2.85 -42.68 -11.28
C GLU A 370 -1.46 -43.15 -10.83
N VAL A 371 -0.40 -42.44 -11.24
CA VAL A 371 0.99 -42.91 -11.10
C VAL A 371 1.70 -42.31 -9.89
N LEU A 372 1.45 -41.04 -9.55
CA LEU A 372 2.23 -40.33 -8.53
C LEU A 372 1.59 -40.41 -7.15
N GLY A 373 2.36 -40.86 -6.17
CA GLY A 373 2.06 -40.73 -4.75
C GLY A 373 2.18 -39.29 -4.24
N PRO A 374 1.72 -39.00 -3.01
CA PRO A 374 1.63 -37.64 -2.48
C PRO A 374 2.96 -36.85 -2.51
N GLN A 375 4.07 -37.52 -2.18
CA GLN A 375 5.41 -36.91 -2.18
C GLN A 375 5.93 -36.63 -3.60
N ALA A 376 5.63 -37.54 -4.55
CA ALA A 376 6.03 -37.40 -5.94
C ALA A 376 5.28 -36.28 -6.65
N ARG A 377 4.02 -36.05 -6.29
CA ARG A 377 3.25 -34.89 -6.76
C ARG A 377 3.84 -33.58 -6.28
N GLN A 378 4.21 -33.49 -5.00
CA GLN A 378 4.87 -32.30 -4.46
C GLN A 378 6.22 -32.05 -5.16
N ALA A 379 6.98 -33.10 -5.46
CA ALA A 379 8.22 -33.00 -6.22
C ALA A 379 7.98 -32.52 -7.67
N LEU A 380 6.98 -33.09 -8.36
CA LEU A 380 6.61 -32.69 -9.72
C LEU A 380 6.29 -31.20 -9.79
N ASP A 381 5.56 -30.67 -8.80
CA ASP A 381 5.22 -29.25 -8.72
C ASP A 381 6.44 -28.35 -8.53
N LEU A 382 7.39 -28.77 -7.70
CA LEU A 382 8.64 -28.04 -7.50
C LEU A 382 9.50 -28.06 -8.78
N ILE A 383 9.50 -29.18 -9.52
CA ILE A 383 10.19 -29.31 -10.82
C ILE A 383 9.54 -28.39 -11.86
N ARG A 384 8.22 -28.46 -12.04
CA ARG A 384 7.48 -27.60 -13.00
C ARG A 384 7.61 -26.12 -12.65
N GLY A 385 7.61 -25.80 -11.36
CA GLY A 385 7.87 -24.45 -10.85
C GLY A 385 9.33 -23.99 -10.98
N ARG A 386 10.24 -24.83 -11.49
CA ARG A 386 11.70 -24.59 -11.57
C ARG A 386 12.37 -24.24 -10.24
N LYS A 387 11.74 -24.63 -9.12
CA LYS A 387 12.20 -24.33 -7.75
C LYS A 387 13.28 -25.29 -7.26
N ILE A 388 13.43 -26.44 -7.93
CA ILE A 388 14.46 -27.44 -7.64
C ILE A 388 15.19 -27.85 -8.91
N GLN A 389 16.49 -28.13 -8.78
CA GLN A 389 17.36 -28.66 -9.83
C GLN A 389 18.30 -29.71 -9.21
N GLY A 390 18.72 -30.70 -9.98
CA GLY A 390 19.60 -31.77 -9.48
C GLY A 390 19.62 -32.99 -10.41
N PRO A 391 20.41 -34.03 -10.10
CA PRO A 391 20.52 -35.23 -10.95
C PRO A 391 19.17 -35.93 -11.19
N ILE A 392 18.34 -36.06 -10.15
CA ILE A 392 16.98 -36.64 -10.26
C ILE A 392 16.10 -35.77 -11.16
N VAL A 393 16.13 -34.45 -10.98
CA VAL A 393 15.35 -33.51 -11.81
C VAL A 393 15.81 -33.54 -13.27
N LYS A 394 17.13 -33.56 -13.52
CA LYS A 394 17.70 -33.67 -14.88
C LYS A 394 17.27 -34.98 -15.54
N ARG A 395 17.39 -36.10 -14.82
CA ARG A 395 17.00 -37.42 -15.34
C ARG A 395 15.50 -37.50 -15.61
N PHE A 396 14.67 -36.97 -14.72
CA PHE A 396 13.23 -36.86 -14.93
C PHE A 396 12.90 -36.08 -16.22
N LEU A 397 13.50 -34.91 -16.41
CA LEU A 397 13.30 -34.08 -17.61
C LEU A 397 13.85 -34.75 -18.89
N GLU A 398 14.95 -35.50 -18.78
CA GLU A 398 15.48 -36.31 -19.88
C GLU A 398 14.53 -37.43 -20.27
N ILE A 399 14.00 -38.19 -19.31
CA ILE A 399 13.02 -39.26 -19.56
C ILE A 399 11.78 -38.66 -20.18
N GLN A 400 11.23 -37.57 -19.62
CA GLN A 400 10.06 -36.89 -20.17
C GLN A 400 10.27 -36.38 -21.61
N LYS A 401 11.51 -36.04 -21.99
CA LYS A 401 11.84 -35.58 -23.34
C LYS A 401 12.09 -36.72 -24.33
N THR A 402 12.60 -37.86 -23.86
CA THR A 402 13.05 -38.97 -24.71
C THR A 402 12.08 -40.16 -24.75
N HIS A 403 11.22 -40.25 -23.75
CA HIS A 403 10.20 -41.28 -23.53
C HIS A 403 8.85 -40.58 -23.26
N ASP A 404 7.87 -41.28 -22.68
CA ASP A 404 6.56 -40.73 -22.36
C ASP A 404 6.44 -40.18 -20.92
N ASP A 405 5.36 -39.44 -20.65
CA ASP A 405 5.09 -38.89 -19.31
C ASP A 405 4.86 -39.97 -18.26
N LYS A 406 4.43 -41.17 -18.65
CA LYS A 406 4.17 -42.27 -17.73
C LYS A 406 5.47 -42.78 -17.15
N GLU A 407 6.47 -43.05 -17.99
CA GLU A 407 7.79 -43.49 -17.57
C GLU A 407 8.52 -42.41 -16.76
N ALA A 408 8.34 -41.14 -17.13
CA ALA A 408 8.85 -40.02 -16.33
C ALA A 408 8.20 -39.95 -14.94
N PHE A 409 6.88 -40.14 -14.85
CA PHE A 409 6.17 -40.14 -13.57
C PHE A 409 6.47 -41.38 -12.74
N GLU A 410 6.63 -42.56 -13.32
CA GLU A 410 7.05 -43.78 -12.61
C GLU A 410 8.45 -43.60 -12.01
N TYR A 411 9.39 -43.05 -12.79
CA TYR A 411 10.71 -42.67 -12.30
C TYR A 411 10.61 -41.67 -11.13
N LEU A 412 9.86 -40.59 -11.30
CA LEU A 412 9.71 -39.59 -10.24
C LEU A 412 9.03 -40.19 -9.00
N ASN A 413 8.06 -41.09 -9.16
CA ASN A 413 7.36 -41.73 -8.05
C ASN A 413 8.28 -42.66 -7.24
N ALA A 414 9.14 -43.41 -7.92
CA ALA A 414 10.14 -44.26 -7.27
C ALA A 414 11.18 -43.44 -6.51
N GLU A 415 11.62 -42.32 -7.09
CA GLU A 415 12.64 -41.45 -6.51
C GLU A 415 12.09 -40.45 -5.49
N ALA A 416 10.78 -40.15 -5.49
CA ALA A 416 10.22 -39.11 -4.65
C ALA A 416 10.25 -39.40 -3.15
N ASN A 417 10.25 -40.67 -2.75
CA ASN A 417 10.50 -41.08 -1.36
C ASN A 417 11.93 -40.73 -0.90
N ALA A 418 12.81 -40.33 -1.83
CA ALA A 418 14.14 -39.79 -1.56
C ALA A 418 14.22 -38.27 -1.43
N LEU A 419 13.11 -37.57 -1.61
CA LEU A 419 13.08 -36.12 -1.62
C LEU A 419 12.60 -35.60 -0.27
N HIS A 420 13.52 -35.09 0.55
CA HIS A 420 13.19 -34.47 1.84
C HIS A 420 13.50 -32.97 1.82
N ILE A 421 12.48 -32.17 2.12
CA ILE A 421 12.61 -30.71 2.29
C ILE A 421 12.96 -30.45 3.76
N THR A 422 14.13 -29.86 3.99
CA THR A 422 14.55 -29.43 5.33
C THR A 422 14.48 -27.90 5.44
N PRO A 423 14.49 -27.33 6.66
CA PRO A 423 14.57 -25.88 6.85
C PRO A 423 15.80 -25.21 6.22
N TYR A 424 16.83 -26.00 5.86
CA TYR A 424 18.15 -25.54 5.43
C TYR A 424 18.50 -25.95 3.99
N GLY A 425 17.55 -26.56 3.28
CA GLY A 425 17.71 -27.02 1.91
C GLY A 425 17.12 -28.39 1.67
N PHE A 426 17.47 -28.95 0.52
CA PHE A 426 16.92 -30.18 0.01
C PHE A 426 17.88 -31.35 0.19
N CYS A 427 17.37 -32.52 0.55
CA CYS A 427 18.14 -33.76 0.63
C CYS A 427 17.85 -34.63 -0.60
N LEU A 428 18.90 -35.07 -1.30
CA LEU A 428 18.84 -35.99 -2.44
C LEU A 428 18.83 -37.48 -2.04
N ASN A 429 18.69 -37.82 -0.75
CA ASN A 429 18.86 -39.20 -0.26
C ASN A 429 17.54 -39.89 0.13
N SER A 430 17.42 -41.18 -0.23
CA SER A 430 16.30 -42.07 0.09
C SER A 430 16.25 -42.45 1.57
N PHE A 431 15.20 -42.02 2.27
CA PHE A 431 15.00 -42.29 3.71
C PHE A 431 14.28 -43.62 3.97
N ALA A 432 13.76 -44.28 2.92
CA ALA A 432 13.12 -45.59 3.04
C ALA A 432 14.08 -46.68 3.56
N ALA A 433 15.40 -46.41 3.55
CA ALA A 433 16.42 -47.37 3.95
C ALA A 433 16.97 -47.18 5.40
N SER A 434 17.03 -45.95 5.95
CA SER A 434 17.35 -45.64 7.37
C SER A 434 17.43 -44.12 7.64
N PRO A 435 17.06 -43.62 8.84
CA PRO A 435 17.13 -42.20 9.17
C PRO A 435 18.57 -41.68 9.37
N CYS A 436 18.82 -40.43 8.98
CA CYS A 436 20.14 -39.79 9.13
C CYS A 436 20.53 -39.62 10.61
N LEU A 437 21.69 -40.16 11.01
CA LEU A 437 22.21 -40.17 12.39
C LEU A 437 22.48 -38.77 13.00
N LYS A 438 22.48 -37.70 12.19
CA LYS A 438 22.81 -36.32 12.62
C LYS A 438 21.64 -35.34 12.57
N HIS A 439 20.40 -35.83 12.47
CA HIS A 439 19.14 -35.10 12.74
C HIS A 439 19.16 -33.62 12.27
N LEU A 440 19.02 -33.37 10.97
CA LEU A 440 18.94 -32.03 10.34
C LEU A 440 20.24 -31.19 10.32
N GLU A 441 21.42 -31.73 10.66
CA GLU A 441 22.72 -31.07 10.43
C GLU A 441 23.25 -31.26 8.98
N CYS A 442 22.43 -31.06 7.94
CA CYS A 442 22.87 -31.28 6.55
C CYS A 442 23.97 -30.28 6.11
N PHE A 443 23.96 -29.07 6.67
CA PHE A 443 24.97 -28.03 6.45
C PHE A 443 26.34 -28.39 7.00
N ASN A 444 26.46 -29.47 7.76
CA ASN A 444 27.73 -29.99 8.24
C ASN A 444 28.30 -30.94 7.16
N ALA A 445 28.76 -30.45 6.02
CA ALA A 445 29.47 -31.24 5.00
C ALA A 445 28.77 -32.54 4.53
N CYS A 446 27.44 -32.56 4.41
CA CYS A 446 26.70 -33.70 3.86
C CYS A 446 26.65 -33.62 2.33
N SER A 447 27.07 -34.68 1.63
CA SER A 447 27.07 -34.70 0.16
C SER A 447 25.69 -34.57 -0.50
N HIS A 448 24.62 -34.80 0.27
CA HIS A 448 23.25 -34.81 -0.23
C HIS A 448 22.51 -33.48 -0.10
N LEU A 449 23.13 -32.44 0.49
CA LEU A 449 22.50 -31.13 0.66
C LEU A 449 22.53 -30.33 -0.65
N VAL A 450 21.36 -29.85 -1.08
CA VAL A 450 21.16 -28.98 -2.24
C VAL A 450 20.42 -27.71 -1.81
N ARG A 451 20.81 -26.56 -2.35
CA ARG A 451 20.13 -25.27 -2.08
C ARG A 451 18.82 -25.14 -2.86
N THR A 452 17.81 -24.50 -2.28
CA THR A 452 16.59 -24.08 -3.01
C THR A 452 16.53 -22.55 -3.17
N ASP A 453 15.54 -22.06 -3.92
CA ASP A 453 15.26 -20.64 -4.09
C ASP A 453 14.34 -20.07 -2.98
N SER A 454 14.06 -20.85 -1.93
CA SER A 454 13.15 -20.49 -0.84
C SER A 454 13.70 -19.33 0.01
N PRO A 455 12.98 -18.20 0.14
CA PRO A 455 13.35 -17.12 1.06
C PRO A 455 13.36 -17.55 2.53
N VAL A 456 12.56 -18.56 2.89
CA VAL A 456 12.51 -19.12 4.24
C VAL A 456 13.79 -19.90 4.54
N GLU A 457 14.28 -20.69 3.59
CA GLU A 457 15.56 -21.40 3.72
C GLU A 457 16.72 -20.40 3.88
N GLN A 458 16.72 -19.34 3.07
CA GLN A 458 17.71 -18.26 3.17
C GLN A 458 17.70 -17.63 4.57
N ALA A 459 16.51 -17.23 5.06
CA ALA A 459 16.36 -16.64 6.38
C ALA A 459 16.81 -17.59 7.51
N ASN A 460 16.50 -18.89 7.40
CA ASN A 460 16.91 -19.88 8.38
C ASN A 460 18.44 -20.06 8.42
N LEU A 461 19.11 -20.07 7.26
CA LEU A 461 20.56 -20.15 7.18
C LEU A 461 21.24 -18.88 7.71
N ASP A 462 20.71 -17.69 7.38
CA ASP A 462 21.21 -16.42 7.90
C ASP A 462 21.03 -16.30 9.42
N GLU A 463 19.89 -16.73 9.95
CA GLU A 463 19.66 -16.79 11.39
C GLU A 463 20.63 -17.77 12.06
N MET A 464 20.82 -18.95 11.48
CA MET A 464 21.74 -19.95 12.00
C MET A 464 23.19 -19.47 11.96
N LYS A 465 23.60 -18.78 10.89
CA LYS A 465 24.91 -18.12 10.79
C LYS A 465 25.10 -17.16 11.97
N GLY A 466 24.16 -16.27 12.22
CA GLY A 466 24.22 -15.32 13.34
C GLY A 466 24.31 -16.01 14.71
N ARG A 467 23.59 -17.13 14.90
CA ARG A 467 23.67 -17.93 16.14
C ARG A 467 25.06 -18.55 16.34
N TYR A 468 25.67 -19.13 15.29
CA TYR A 468 27.01 -19.71 15.37
C TYR A 468 28.11 -18.66 15.55
N GLU A 469 28.01 -17.52 14.87
CA GLU A 469 28.94 -16.39 15.08
C GLU A 469 28.89 -15.88 16.53
N LEU A 470 27.69 -15.77 17.11
CA LEU A 470 27.54 -15.41 18.52
C LEU A 470 28.11 -16.51 19.43
N HIS A 471 27.86 -17.78 19.13
CA HIS A 471 28.37 -18.90 19.93
C HIS A 471 29.90 -18.96 19.92
N ILE A 472 30.54 -18.82 18.75
CA ILE A 472 32.00 -18.79 18.60
C ILE A 472 32.59 -17.60 19.35
N ARG A 473 31.97 -16.41 19.25
CA ARG A 473 32.39 -15.22 20.02
C ARG A 473 32.37 -15.49 21.52
N LYS A 474 31.30 -16.13 22.04
CA LYS A 474 31.19 -16.48 23.46
C LYS A 474 32.26 -17.49 23.90
N ILE A 475 32.53 -18.52 23.09
CA ILE A 475 33.58 -19.51 23.38
C ILE A 475 34.93 -18.79 23.45
N ARG A 476 35.28 -17.99 22.43
CA ARG A 476 36.56 -17.27 22.37
C ARG A 476 36.74 -16.24 23.49
N ALA A 477 35.65 -15.70 24.05
CA ALA A 477 35.69 -14.77 25.18
C ALA A 477 35.99 -15.45 26.53
N SER A 478 35.96 -16.79 26.60
CA SER A 478 36.27 -17.57 27.81
C SER A 478 37.21 -18.72 27.48
N PRO A 479 38.47 -18.41 27.10
CA PRO A 479 39.45 -19.43 26.72
C PRO A 479 39.74 -20.39 27.87
N SER A 480 39.87 -21.68 27.55
CA SER A 480 40.18 -22.74 28.51
C SER A 480 41.15 -23.74 27.90
N GLU A 481 42.09 -24.25 28.70
CA GLU A 481 43.01 -25.31 28.30
C GLU A 481 42.38 -26.72 28.41
N ALA A 482 41.11 -26.81 28.84
CA ALA A 482 40.41 -28.08 28.92
C ALA A 482 40.30 -28.72 27.53
N PRO A 483 40.53 -30.04 27.37
CA PRO A 483 40.44 -30.73 26.08
C PRO A 483 39.11 -30.50 25.34
N GLY A 484 38.02 -30.29 26.08
CA GLY A 484 36.70 -29.99 25.53
C GLY A 484 36.57 -28.62 24.86
N TYR A 485 37.39 -27.63 25.25
CA TYR A 485 37.34 -26.28 24.69
C TYR A 485 37.73 -26.26 23.21
N THR A 486 38.89 -26.82 22.88
CA THR A 486 39.39 -26.89 21.50
C THR A 486 38.46 -27.69 20.60
N ALA A 487 37.91 -28.81 21.11
CA ALA A 487 36.95 -29.61 20.39
C ALA A 487 35.63 -28.86 20.13
N GLN A 488 35.09 -28.18 21.16
CA GLN A 488 33.86 -27.39 21.05
C GLN A 488 34.01 -26.23 20.06
N LEU A 489 35.13 -25.50 20.12
CA LEU A 489 35.41 -24.40 19.20
C LEU A 489 35.53 -24.91 17.76
N GLY A 490 36.32 -25.96 17.52
CA GLY A 490 36.47 -26.57 16.20
C GLY A 490 35.16 -27.12 15.64
N HIS A 491 34.29 -27.68 16.50
CA HIS A 491 32.94 -28.08 16.10
C HIS A 491 32.10 -26.90 15.62
N ALA A 492 32.05 -25.80 16.39
CA ALA A 492 31.28 -24.62 16.05
C ALA A 492 31.77 -23.96 14.76
N GLU A 493 33.09 -23.84 14.58
CA GLU A 493 33.71 -23.29 13.38
C GLU A 493 33.40 -24.12 12.13
N ALA A 494 33.44 -25.45 12.23
CA ALA A 494 33.09 -26.33 11.11
C ALA A 494 31.61 -26.19 10.67
N ARG A 495 30.68 -25.96 11.61
CA ARG A 495 29.26 -25.74 11.26
C ARG A 495 29.05 -24.38 10.62
N LEU A 496 29.70 -23.33 11.15
CA LEU A 496 29.65 -22.00 10.55
C LEU A 496 30.17 -22.04 9.11
N ALA A 497 31.33 -22.65 8.87
CA ALA A 497 31.89 -22.79 7.53
C ALA A 497 30.93 -23.51 6.58
N GLY A 498 30.27 -24.57 7.03
CA GLY A 498 29.28 -25.28 6.24
C GLY A 498 28.02 -24.46 5.91
N ILE A 499 27.55 -23.63 6.83
CA ILE A 499 26.44 -22.69 6.60
C ILE A 499 26.85 -21.62 5.58
N GLU A 500 28.06 -21.08 5.70
CA GLU A 500 28.59 -20.08 4.77
C GLU A 500 28.75 -20.64 3.36
N MET A 501 29.20 -21.90 3.24
CA MET A 501 29.22 -22.61 1.97
C MET A 501 27.81 -22.75 1.39
N ALA A 502 26.82 -23.14 2.19
CA ALA A 502 25.43 -23.23 1.75
C ALA A 502 24.92 -21.87 1.23
N LEU A 503 25.17 -20.79 1.97
CA LEU A 503 24.77 -19.43 1.59
C LEU A 503 25.47 -18.93 0.32
N ALA A 504 26.71 -19.36 0.05
CA ALA A 504 27.46 -18.98 -1.15
C ALA A 504 26.99 -19.73 -2.41
N GLN A 505 26.29 -20.85 -2.28
CA GLN A 505 25.85 -21.67 -3.40
C GLN A 505 24.57 -21.15 -4.03
N LYS A 506 24.49 -21.28 -5.35
CA LYS A 506 23.27 -20.93 -6.11
C LYS A 506 22.16 -21.95 -5.83
N PRO A 507 20.89 -21.54 -5.87
CA PRO A 507 19.77 -22.48 -5.88
C PRO A 507 19.97 -23.59 -6.91
N GLY A 508 19.73 -24.83 -6.51
CA GLY A 508 19.92 -26.03 -7.32
C GLY A 508 21.33 -26.63 -7.31
N ALA A 509 22.31 -25.98 -6.68
CA ALA A 509 23.67 -26.53 -6.55
C ALA A 509 23.80 -27.45 -5.33
N VAL A 510 24.55 -28.54 -5.50
CA VAL A 510 25.01 -29.39 -4.39
C VAL A 510 26.00 -28.59 -3.54
N VAL A 511 25.76 -28.53 -2.23
CA VAL A 511 26.57 -27.69 -1.34
C VAL A 511 27.94 -28.29 -1.08
N PHE A 512 28.02 -29.62 -0.96
CA PHE A 512 29.25 -30.34 -0.66
C PHE A 512 29.48 -31.49 -1.66
N PRO A 513 29.99 -31.21 -2.87
CA PRO A 513 30.23 -32.26 -3.87
C PRO A 513 31.09 -33.42 -3.35
N ASP A 514 32.11 -33.09 -2.56
CA ASP A 514 33.04 -34.04 -1.90
C ASP A 514 32.67 -34.31 -0.43
N GLY A 515 31.43 -33.99 -0.05
CA GLY A 515 30.94 -34.16 1.32
C GLY A 515 30.93 -35.63 1.76
N LYS A 516 30.92 -35.86 3.07
CA LYS A 516 30.79 -37.23 3.58
C LYS A 516 29.36 -37.71 3.32
N ASN A 517 29.22 -38.91 2.77
CA ASN A 517 27.94 -39.61 2.81
C ASN A 517 27.69 -40.06 4.25
N ARG A 518 26.78 -39.37 4.94
CA ARG A 518 26.50 -39.60 6.37
C ARG A 518 25.53 -40.78 6.62
N TYR A 519 25.30 -41.60 5.60
CA TYR A 519 24.49 -42.82 5.63
C TYR A 519 25.24 -44.04 6.22
N LEU A 520 26.56 -44.10 6.04
CA LEU A 520 27.36 -45.23 6.53
C LEU A 520 27.91 -44.91 7.93
N ALA A 521 27.89 -45.90 8.83
CA ALA A 521 28.61 -45.81 10.10
C ALA A 521 30.09 -45.47 9.80
N PRO A 522 30.76 -44.65 10.64
CA PRO A 522 32.18 -44.41 10.46
C PRO A 522 32.92 -45.76 10.41
N GLN A 523 33.69 -45.99 9.34
CA GLN A 523 34.71 -47.04 9.34
C GLN A 523 35.86 -46.63 10.25
#